data_AF-A0A3B8MLS3-F1
#
_entry.id   AF-A0A3B8MLS3-F1
#
_cell.length_a   1.000
_cell.length_b   1.000
_cell.length_c   1.000
_cell.angle_alpha   90.00
_cell.angle_beta   90.00
_cell.angle_gamma   90.00
#
_symmetry.space_group_name_H-M   'P 1'
#
loop_
_entity.id
_entity.type
_entity.pdbx_description
1 polymer ?
#
loop_
_entity_poly.entity_id
_entity_poly.type
_entity_poly.pdbx_seq_one_letter_code
_entity_poly.pdbx_strand_id
1 'polypeptide(L)'
;MGLGTRSSGQAGDVRACQKGARGGHGSGDYVIRFSTTFRKQEQAETWKAFAADESLINVPFQAIAEAREEATLNAVFKATKLVGTNATVRHALPIEAALERLRQAGRIS
;
A
#
# COMPACT_ATOMS: atom_id res chain seq x y z
N MET A 1 -15.06 21.76 15.08
CA MET A 1 -14.37 21.55 13.78
C MET A 1 -13.50 20.32 13.95
N GLY A 2 -13.98 19.14 13.54
CA GLY A 2 -13.41 17.85 13.94
C GLY A 2 -12.20 17.47 13.10
N LEU A 3 -11.01 17.46 13.72
CA LEU A 3 -9.80 16.87 13.15
C LEU A 3 -9.96 15.35 13.20
N GLY A 4 -10.30 14.76 12.04
CA GLY A 4 -10.34 13.32 11.87
C GLY A 4 -8.94 12.74 11.96
N THR A 5 -8.67 12.02 13.04
CA THR A 5 -7.49 11.17 13.21
C THR A 5 -7.58 9.99 12.24
N ARG A 6 -7.20 10.20 10.98
CA ARG A 6 -7.08 9.09 10.02
C ARG A 6 -5.91 8.22 10.46
N SER A 7 -6.24 7.09 11.07
CA SER A 7 -5.26 6.07 11.42
C SER A 7 -4.54 5.56 10.16
N SER A 8 -3.28 5.11 10.27
CA SER A 8 -2.48 4.61 9.12
C SER A 8 -3.21 3.62 8.23
N GLY A 9 -4.05 2.76 8.83
CA GLY A 9 -4.84 1.79 8.09
C GLY A 9 -5.75 2.48 7.08
N GLN A 10 -6.40 3.57 7.49
CA GLN A 10 -7.27 4.36 6.62
C GLN A 10 -6.51 5.08 5.51
N ALA A 11 -5.28 5.58 5.76
CA ALA A 11 -4.50 6.23 4.71
C ALA A 11 -4.06 5.23 3.61
N GLY A 12 -3.63 4.03 4.01
CA GLY A 12 -3.30 2.95 3.08
C GLY A 12 -4.52 2.45 2.29
N ASP A 13 -5.67 2.33 2.96
CA ASP A 13 -6.92 1.90 2.33
C ASP A 13 -7.45 2.93 1.32
N VAL A 14 -7.38 4.23 1.64
CA VAL A 14 -7.78 5.29 0.70
C VAL A 14 -6.95 5.24 -0.59
N ARG A 15 -5.63 5.03 -0.48
CA ARG A 15 -4.74 4.89 -1.65
C ARG A 15 -4.98 3.58 -2.42
N ALA A 16 -5.42 2.50 -1.75
CA ALA A 16 -5.84 1.28 -2.42
C ALA A 16 -7.14 1.48 -3.22
N CYS A 17 -8.14 2.13 -2.62
CA CYS A 17 -9.39 2.50 -3.27
C CYS A 17 -9.18 3.42 -4.49
N GLN A 18 -8.23 4.35 -4.41
CA GLN A 18 -7.87 5.23 -5.55
C GLN A 18 -7.30 4.46 -6.74
N LYS A 19 -6.64 3.32 -6.50
CA LYS A 19 -6.16 2.40 -7.55
C LYS A 19 -7.21 1.39 -8.02
N GLY A 20 -8.45 1.53 -7.56
CA GLY A 20 -9.59 0.74 -8.02
C GLY A 20 -9.88 -0.52 -7.21
N ALA A 21 -9.14 -0.79 -6.13
CA ALA A 21 -9.48 -1.88 -5.23
C ALA A 21 -10.80 -1.58 -4.50
N ARG A 22 -11.75 -2.51 -4.56
CA ARG A 22 -13.00 -2.44 -3.78
C ARG A 22 -13.05 -3.70 -2.92
N GLY A 23 -13.09 -3.55 -1.60
CA GLY A 23 -13.20 -4.67 -0.67
C GLY A 23 -14.49 -5.45 -0.93
N GLY A 24 -14.37 -6.57 -1.64
CA GLY A 24 -15.50 -7.48 -1.91
C GLY A 24 -15.74 -8.40 -0.73
N HIS A 25 -16.94 -8.97 -0.62
CA HIS A 25 -17.33 -9.88 0.47
C HIS A 25 -16.40 -11.10 0.65
N GLY A 26 -15.63 -11.47 -0.39
CA GLY A 26 -14.60 -12.51 -0.34
C GLY A 26 -13.15 -12.02 -0.24
N SER A 27 -12.90 -10.71 -0.09
CA SER A 27 -11.55 -10.15 0.04
C SER A 27 -11.12 -10.14 1.50
N GLY A 28 -10.02 -10.83 1.82
CA GLY A 28 -9.41 -10.83 3.14
C GLY A 28 -8.22 -9.88 3.22
N ASP A 29 -8.47 -8.57 3.19
CA ASP A 29 -7.42 -7.56 3.24
C ASP A 29 -6.93 -7.32 4.68
N TYR A 30 -5.65 -7.57 4.94
CA TYR A 30 -5.03 -7.35 6.26
C TYR A 30 -3.80 -6.45 6.16
N VAL A 31 -3.57 -5.63 7.18
CA VAL A 31 -2.38 -4.78 7.29
C VAL A 31 -1.71 -5.03 8.64
N ILE A 32 -0.45 -5.47 8.61
CA ILE A 32 0.37 -5.70 9.81
C ILE A 32 1.57 -4.76 9.74
N ARG A 33 1.84 -4.05 10.83
CA ARG A 33 3.00 -3.17 10.99
C ARG A 33 3.77 -3.54 12.24
N PHE A 34 5.09 -3.61 12.12
CA PHE A 34 6.00 -3.78 13.25
C PHE A 34 7.18 -2.81 13.10
N SER A 35 7.93 -2.62 14.18
CA SER A 35 9.16 -1.83 14.18
C SER A 35 10.32 -2.69 14.63
N THR A 36 11.49 -2.48 14.03
CA THR A 36 12.75 -3.13 14.40
C THR A 36 13.53 -2.36 15.47
N THR A 37 13.18 -1.09 15.70
CA THR A 37 13.84 -0.21 16.68
C THR A 37 13.16 -0.21 18.05
N PHE A 38 11.88 -0.58 18.15
CA PHE A 38 11.15 -0.52 19.42
C PHE A 38 11.19 -1.86 20.16
N ARG A 39 12.19 -2.03 21.03
CA ARG A 39 12.20 -3.14 21.99
C ARG A 39 11.38 -2.77 23.24
N LYS A 40 10.92 -3.77 24.00
CA LYS A 40 9.90 -3.62 25.05
C LYS A 40 10.16 -2.52 26.09
N GLN A 41 11.43 -2.15 26.35
CA GLN A 41 11.82 -1.07 27.27
C GLN A 41 11.76 0.34 26.66
N GLU A 42 11.94 0.50 25.34
CA GLU A 42 11.98 1.80 24.63
C GLU A 42 10.58 2.30 24.22
N GLN A 43 9.54 1.47 24.40
CA GLN A 43 8.17 1.84 24.07
C GLN A 43 7.72 3.08 24.85
N ALA A 44 8.02 3.16 26.16
CA ALA A 44 7.49 4.23 27.01
C ALA A 44 7.92 5.64 26.57
N GLU A 45 9.19 5.83 26.20
CA GLU A 45 9.71 7.14 25.79
C GLU A 45 9.26 7.56 24.39
N THR A 46 9.11 6.59 23.48
CA THR A 46 8.62 6.85 22.12
C THR A 46 7.14 7.22 22.12
N TRP A 47 6.31 6.52 22.91
CA TRP A 47 4.90 6.88 23.06
C TRP A 47 4.73 8.27 23.67
N LYS A 48 5.61 8.67 24.60
CA LYS A 48 5.64 10.05 25.12
C LYS A 48 6.00 11.06 24.03
N ALA A 49 6.97 10.75 23.16
CA ALA A 49 7.35 11.63 22.05
C ALA A 49 6.21 11.81 21.03
N PHE A 50 5.50 10.73 20.64
CA PHE A 50 4.32 10.84 19.79
C PHE A 50 3.13 11.52 20.48
N ALA A 51 2.99 11.35 21.80
CA ALA A 51 1.98 12.08 22.56
C ALA A 51 2.31 13.57 22.69
N ALA A 52 3.59 13.94 22.67
CA ALA A 52 4.06 15.32 22.68
C ALA A 52 3.92 15.99 21.30
N ASP A 53 4.11 15.23 20.21
CA ASP A 53 3.86 15.69 18.84
C ASP A 53 3.32 14.54 17.97
N GLU A 54 1.99 14.53 17.80
CA GLU A 54 1.32 13.54 16.96
C GLU A 54 1.72 13.66 15.48
N SER A 55 2.19 14.84 15.03
CA SER A 55 2.52 15.07 13.62
C SER A 55 3.69 14.23 13.13
N LEU A 56 4.55 13.74 14.04
CA LEU A 56 5.64 12.82 13.75
C LEU A 56 5.16 11.51 13.13
N ILE A 57 3.89 11.14 13.31
CA ILE A 57 3.30 9.93 12.72
C ILE A 57 3.00 10.10 11.21
N ASN A 58 2.91 11.33 10.71
CA ASN A 58 2.51 11.61 9.33
C ASN A 58 3.54 11.12 8.31
N VAL A 59 4.83 11.31 8.60
CA VAL A 59 5.93 10.86 7.75
C VAL A 59 5.90 9.34 7.53
N PRO A 60 5.87 8.48 8.58
CA PRO A 60 5.77 7.04 8.36
C PRO A 60 4.44 6.63 7.74
N PHE A 61 3.34 7.36 7.95
CA PHE A 61 2.06 7.06 7.27
C PHE A 61 2.15 7.30 5.77
N GLN A 62 2.73 8.41 5.35
CA GLN A 62 2.97 8.70 3.94
C GLN A 62 3.91 7.66 3.32
N ALA A 63 5.03 7.35 3.99
CA ALA A 63 5.99 6.36 3.50
C ALA A 63 5.36 4.97 3.34
N ILE A 64 4.52 4.53 4.29
CA ILE A 64 3.79 3.25 4.19
C ILE A 64 2.82 3.28 3.01
N ALA A 65 2.09 4.39 2.83
CA ALA A 65 1.15 4.51 1.72
C ALA A 65 1.88 4.34 0.38
N GLU A 66 2.95 5.10 0.16
CA GLU A 66 3.79 5.07 -1.06
C GLU A 66 4.42 3.69 -1.28
N ALA A 67 5.05 3.10 -0.26
CA ALA A 67 5.65 1.79 -0.33
C ALA A 67 4.64 0.69 -0.68
N ARG A 68 3.41 0.77 -0.14
CA ARG A 68 2.32 -0.16 -0.49
C ARG A 68 1.89 -0.01 -1.94
N GLU A 69 1.79 1.23 -2.45
CA GLU A 69 1.43 1.45 -3.85
C GLU A 69 2.47 0.83 -4.77
N GLU A 70 3.74 1.10 -4.51
CA GLU A 70 4.84 0.58 -5.32
C GLU A 70 4.94 -0.94 -5.21
N ALA A 71 4.76 -1.51 -4.01
CA ALA A 71 4.75 -2.97 -3.84
C ALA A 71 3.63 -3.64 -4.65
N THR A 72 2.43 -3.03 -4.69
CA THR A 72 1.30 -3.53 -5.48
C THR A 72 1.61 -3.47 -6.97
N LEU A 73 2.13 -2.34 -7.45
CA LEU A 73 2.54 -2.18 -8.85
C LEU A 73 3.64 -3.19 -9.22
N ASN A 74 4.67 -3.31 -8.38
CA ASN A 74 5.75 -4.27 -8.56
C ASN A 74 5.25 -5.70 -8.64
N ALA A 75 4.29 -6.10 -7.81
CA ALA A 75 3.69 -7.44 -7.86
C ALA A 75 3.04 -7.71 -9.22
N VAL A 76 2.30 -6.74 -9.78
CA VAL A 76 1.63 -6.90 -11.08
C VAL A 76 2.61 -6.85 -12.25
N PHE A 77 3.55 -5.90 -12.27
CA PHE A 77 4.52 -5.75 -13.36
C PHE A 77 5.55 -6.89 -13.42
N LYS A 78 5.86 -7.52 -12.27
CA LYS A 78 6.76 -8.68 -12.21
C LYS A 78 6.04 -10.03 -12.32
N ALA A 79 4.70 -10.04 -12.27
CA ALA A 79 3.93 -11.27 -12.38
C ALA A 79 4.20 -11.95 -13.73
N THR A 80 4.43 -13.25 -13.70
CA THR A 80 4.58 -14.08 -14.89
C THR A 80 3.30 -14.86 -15.17
N LYS A 81 3.18 -15.39 -16.39
CA LYS A 81 2.07 -16.27 -16.74
C LYS A 81 2.10 -17.52 -15.85
N LEU A 82 0.99 -17.82 -15.20
CA LEU A 82 0.82 -18.99 -14.35
C LEU A 82 -0.26 -19.90 -14.92
N VAL A 83 -0.01 -21.21 -14.90
CA VAL A 83 -1.02 -22.25 -15.14
C VAL A 83 -1.28 -22.94 -13.80
N GLY A 84 -2.50 -22.79 -13.28
CA GLY A 84 -2.91 -23.34 -11.99
C GLY A 84 -3.51 -24.76 -12.11
N THR A 85 -3.86 -25.33 -10.96
CA THR A 85 -4.65 -26.56 -10.88
C THR A 85 -6.03 -26.31 -11.48
N ASN A 86 -6.55 -27.26 -12.27
CA ASN A 86 -7.76 -27.12 -13.13
C ASN A 86 -7.57 -26.28 -14.41
N ALA A 87 -6.38 -26.30 -15.01
CA ALA A 87 -6.09 -25.64 -16.30
C ALA A 87 -6.40 -24.12 -16.32
N THR A 88 -6.49 -23.49 -15.15
CA THR A 88 -6.74 -22.05 -15.05
C THR A 88 -5.47 -21.30 -15.43
N VAL A 89 -5.53 -20.48 -16.46
CA VAL A 89 -4.40 -19.65 -16.89
C VAL A 89 -4.58 -18.22 -16.40
N ARG A 90 -3.56 -17.70 -15.71
CA ARG A 90 -3.44 -16.29 -15.35
C ARG A 90 -2.32 -15.68 -16.18
N HIS A 91 -2.64 -14.66 -16.95
CA HIS A 91 -1.68 -13.99 -17.81
C HIS A 91 -0.95 -12.89 -17.04
N ALA A 92 0.33 -12.71 -17.36
CA ALA A 92 1.08 -11.53 -16.97
C ALA A 92 0.47 -10.27 -17.57
N LEU A 93 0.74 -9.12 -16.96
CA LEU A 93 0.42 -7.82 -17.55
C LEU A 93 1.19 -7.68 -18.88
N PRO A 94 0.52 -7.34 -20.00
CA PRO A 94 1.22 -7.06 -21.25
C PRO A 94 1.97 -5.73 -21.15
N ILE A 95 3.26 -5.79 -20.80
CA ILE A 95 4.08 -4.62 -20.44
C ILE A 95 4.08 -3.56 -21.54
N GLU A 96 4.34 -3.93 -22.80
CA GLU A 96 4.39 -2.96 -23.90
C GLU A 96 3.07 -2.22 -24.11
N ALA A 97 1.95 -2.94 -24.05
CA ALA A 97 0.63 -2.34 -24.17
C ALA A 97 0.31 -1.42 -22.97
N ALA A 98 0.81 -1.75 -21.77
CA ALA A 98 0.66 -0.90 -20.59
C ALA A 98 1.50 0.38 -20.73
N LEU A 99 2.75 0.28 -21.17
CA LEU A 99 3.63 1.43 -21.41
C LEU A 99 3.06 2.36 -22.49
N GLU A 100 2.53 1.79 -23.56
CA GLU A 100 1.90 2.59 -24.63
C GLU A 100 0.69 3.36 -24.12
N ARG A 101 -0.16 2.74 -23.29
CA ARG A 101 -1.27 3.44 -22.63
C ARG A 101 -0.79 4.56 -21.70
N LEU A 102 0.33 4.36 -20.99
CA LEU A 102 0.91 5.38 -20.13
C LEU A 102 1.50 6.57 -20.93
N ARG A 103 2.11 6.31 -22.10
CA ARG A 103 2.55 7.36 -23.03
C ARG A 103 1.37 8.16 -23.58
N GLN A 104 0.33 7.48 -24.05
CA GLN A 104 -0.90 8.11 -24.54
C GLN A 104 -1.60 8.97 -23.47
N ALA A 105 -1.49 8.56 -22.20
CA ALA A 105 -1.99 9.32 -21.06
C ALA A 105 -1.05 10.44 -20.59
N GLY A 106 0.10 10.65 -21.25
CA GLY A 106 1.08 11.70 -20.92
C GLY A 106 1.77 11.48 -19.56
N ARG A 107 1.86 10.24 -19.08
CA ARG A 107 2.46 9.90 -17.78
C ARG A 107 3.94 9.54 -17.87
N ILE A 108 4.39 9.15 -19.06
CA ILE A 108 5.79 8.84 -19.37
C ILE A 108 6.08 9.31 -20.81
N SER A 109 7.31 9.75 -21.07
CA SER A 109 7.82 10.16 -22.39
C SER A 109 8.72 9.09 -22.98
#